data_AF-A0A2H0DM17-F1
#
_entry.id   AF-A0A2H0DM17-F1
#
_cell.length_a   1.000
_cell.length_b   1.000
_cell.length_c   1.000
_cell.angle_alpha   90.00
_cell.angle_beta   90.00
_cell.angle_gamma   90.00
#
_symmetry.space_group_name_H-M   'P 1'
#
loop_
_entity.id
_entity.type
_entity.pdbx_description
1 polymer ?
#
loop_
_entity_poly.entity_id
_entity_poly.type
_entity_poly.pdbx_seq_one_letter_code
_entity_poly.pdbx_strand_id
1 'polypeptide(L)'
;MTCSVRPGVLIAPLKPGTAGLRPARPGVLLVVLLAASVRAQGALEPAQRLYIEGNLRGALLVAVEGLSESPGDAALARLQRLVLDDMLEAERTRLADTGETLRRRSEDRAVEVSNALDKCRRGNLAASAGDREWARTLYTWVRDTLPNHPCWRIGLANLKDATAPPDSPHRPSASRRFKPRKSQLNSRRPESSHGGSSPRHAAVRQISPVSEPVQEPRAPASHGRDPAAAHRAYLSGLSDYLHGRKVRARASLKAAVRLDPSHARAANLLKRLGREGKP
;
A
#
# COMPACT_ATOMS: atom_id res chain seq x y z
N MET A 1 17.26 28.82 19.96
CA MET A 1 16.66 28.76 21.31
C MET A 1 16.08 27.37 21.49
N THR A 2 16.81 26.51 22.20
CA THR A 2 16.52 25.08 22.39
C THR A 2 15.80 24.87 23.71
N CYS A 3 14.52 24.48 23.69
CA CYS A 3 13.83 23.99 24.87
C CYS A 3 13.97 22.47 24.95
N SER A 4 14.85 22.04 25.85
CA SER A 4 15.03 20.67 26.30
C SER A 4 13.87 20.30 27.23
N VAL A 5 13.07 19.31 26.85
CA VAL A 5 12.03 18.73 27.71
C VAL A 5 12.64 17.51 28.40
N ARG A 6 12.83 17.60 29.71
CA ARG A 6 13.22 16.48 30.58
C ARG A 6 12.00 15.59 30.87
N PRO A 7 12.10 14.25 30.76
CA PRO A 7 11.09 13.36 31.29
C PRO A 7 11.19 13.31 32.82
N GLY A 8 10.12 13.70 33.50
CA GLY A 8 9.97 13.56 34.95
C GLY A 8 9.78 12.09 35.33
N VAL A 9 10.74 11.55 36.07
CA VAL A 9 10.63 10.26 36.75
C VAL A 9 9.87 10.50 38.06
N LEU A 10 8.66 9.95 38.15
CA LEU A 10 7.91 9.86 39.39
C LEU A 10 8.60 8.85 40.32
N ILE A 11 9.40 9.34 41.26
CA ILE A 11 9.95 8.54 42.36
C ILE A 11 8.91 8.56 43.48
N ALA A 12 8.27 7.40 43.70
CA ALA A 12 7.45 7.19 44.89
C ALA A 12 8.36 7.16 46.15
N PRO A 13 8.00 7.84 47.25
CA PRO A 13 8.76 7.76 48.49
C PRO A 13 8.55 6.38 49.13
N LEU A 14 9.57 5.53 49.06
CA LEU A 14 9.63 4.29 49.85
C LEU A 14 9.77 4.64 51.33
N LYS A 15 8.80 4.19 52.14
CA LYS A 15 8.88 4.23 53.60
C LYS A 15 10.12 3.44 54.08
N PRO A 16 10.95 4.00 54.97
CA PRO A 16 12.06 3.26 55.58
C PRO A 16 11.49 2.26 56.59
N GLY A 17 11.26 1.02 56.14
CA GLY A 17 11.06 -0.11 57.01
C GLY A 17 12.41 -0.60 57.53
N THR A 18 12.72 -0.28 58.79
CA THR A 18 13.88 -0.80 59.53
C THR A 18 13.67 -2.28 59.84
N ALA A 19 13.91 -3.14 58.85
CA ALA A 19 14.15 -4.56 59.06
C ALA A 19 15.67 -4.78 58.94
N GLY A 20 16.28 -5.28 60.01
CA GLY A 20 17.73 -5.49 60.12
C GLY A 20 18.28 -6.39 59.03
N LEU A 21 18.69 -5.81 57.92
CA LEU A 21 19.53 -6.46 56.91
C LEU A 21 20.96 -6.46 57.44
N ARG A 22 21.43 -7.64 57.86
CA ARG A 22 22.84 -7.89 58.13
C ARG A 22 23.67 -7.43 56.91
N PRO A 23 24.80 -6.73 57.10
CA PRO A 23 25.65 -6.31 55.99
C PRO A 23 26.07 -7.54 55.19
N ALA A 24 25.61 -7.64 53.95
CA ALA A 24 26.07 -8.64 53.02
C ALA A 24 27.59 -8.47 52.89
N ARG A 25 28.33 -9.56 53.15
CA ARG A 25 29.79 -9.56 53.07
C ARG A 25 30.21 -9.03 51.69
N PRO A 26 31.12 -8.04 51.61
CA PRO A 26 31.49 -7.39 50.35
C PRO A 26 32.02 -8.38 49.27
N GLY A 27 32.47 -9.57 49.67
CA GLY A 27 32.87 -10.63 48.73
C GLY A 27 31.73 -11.28 47.93
N VAL A 28 30.48 -11.29 48.42
CA VAL A 28 29.36 -11.97 47.73
C VAL A 28 28.86 -11.13 46.54
N LEU A 29 28.90 -9.80 46.66
CA LEU A 29 28.51 -8.88 45.60
C LEU A 29 29.50 -8.92 44.41
N LEU A 30 30.80 -9.10 44.69
CA LEU A 30 31.83 -9.25 43.66
C LEU A 30 31.66 -10.55 42.86
N VAL A 31 31.31 -11.67 43.51
CA VAL A 31 31.10 -12.97 42.84
C VAL A 31 29.84 -12.96 41.97
N VAL A 32 28.76 -12.29 42.40
CA VAL A 32 27.55 -12.14 41.57
C VAL A 32 27.79 -11.27 40.34
N LEU A 33 28.59 -10.19 40.47
CA LEU A 33 28.99 -9.34 39.34
C LEU A 33 29.93 -10.06 38.37
N LEU A 34 30.88 -10.86 38.87
CA LEU A 34 31.79 -11.67 38.03
C LEU A 34 31.04 -12.81 37.33
N ALA A 35 30.11 -13.49 38.00
CA ALA A 35 29.31 -14.56 37.39
C ALA A 35 28.36 -14.03 36.30
N ALA A 36 27.82 -12.81 36.46
CA ALA A 36 27.03 -12.14 35.43
C ALA A 36 27.90 -11.78 34.20
N SER A 37 29.14 -11.33 34.41
CA SER A 37 30.06 -10.99 33.32
C SER A 37 30.53 -12.20 32.50
N VAL A 38 30.69 -13.37 33.12
CA VAL A 38 31.10 -14.61 32.43
C VAL A 38 29.95 -15.23 31.63
N ARG A 39 28.70 -15.13 32.10
CA ARG A 39 27.53 -15.61 31.32
C ARG A 39 27.23 -14.72 30.12
N ALA A 40 27.37 -13.40 30.26
CA ALA A 40 27.19 -12.46 29.15
C ALA A 40 28.17 -12.72 27.98
N GLN A 41 29.41 -13.14 28.28
CA GLN A 41 30.38 -13.56 27.26
C GLN A 41 29.95 -14.81 26.48
N GLY A 42 29.09 -15.66 27.05
CA GLY A 42 28.65 -16.92 26.44
C GLY A 42 27.74 -16.75 25.23
N ALA A 43 26.94 -15.67 25.16
CA ALA A 43 26.00 -15.43 24.06
C ALA A 43 26.60 -14.61 22.91
N LEU A 44 27.63 -13.81 23.18
CA LEU A 44 28.22 -12.93 22.17
C LEU A 44 28.95 -13.70 21.08
N GLU A 45 29.81 -14.65 21.43
CA GLU A 45 30.54 -15.48 20.45
C GLU A 45 29.63 -16.26 19.49
N PRO A 46 28.60 -17.01 19.94
CA PRO A 46 27.71 -17.73 19.03
C PRO A 46 26.90 -16.77 18.14
N ALA A 47 26.45 -15.63 18.68
CA ALA A 47 25.77 -14.62 17.87
C ALA A 47 26.67 -14.03 16.79
N GLN A 48 27.94 -13.71 17.12
CA GLN A 48 28.93 -13.22 16.16
C GLN A 48 29.26 -14.27 15.10
N ARG A 49 29.39 -15.54 15.49
CA ARG A 49 29.63 -16.64 14.55
C ARG A 49 28.50 -16.76 13.54
N LEU A 50 27.24 -16.78 14.00
CA LEU A 50 26.07 -16.84 13.12
C LEU A 50 25.97 -15.61 12.22
N TYR A 51 26.39 -14.43 12.70
CA TYR A 51 26.44 -13.22 11.91
C TYR A 51 27.48 -13.33 10.77
N ILE A 52 28.68 -13.80 11.07
CA ILE A 52 29.75 -14.03 10.08
C ILE A 52 29.35 -15.08 9.04
N GLU A 53 28.62 -16.12 9.46
CA GLU A 53 28.06 -17.14 8.57
C GLU A 53 26.91 -16.61 7.68
N GLY A 54 26.48 -15.36 7.86
CA GLY A 54 25.35 -14.77 7.15
C GLY A 54 23.98 -15.25 7.65
N ASN A 55 23.93 -16.03 8.74
CA ASN A 55 22.69 -16.45 9.38
C ASN A 55 22.15 -15.34 10.30
N LEU A 56 21.70 -14.25 9.68
CA LEU A 56 21.22 -13.05 10.39
C LEU A 56 20.07 -13.36 11.37
N ARG A 57 19.15 -14.26 11.02
CA ARG A 57 18.05 -14.65 11.92
C ARG A 57 18.55 -15.39 13.15
N GLY A 58 19.46 -16.34 12.96
CA GLY A 58 20.10 -17.06 14.06
C GLY A 58 20.86 -16.10 14.98
N ALA A 59 21.67 -15.20 14.38
CA ALA A 59 22.41 -14.18 15.12
C ALA A 59 21.49 -13.28 15.96
N LEU A 60 20.35 -12.84 15.38
CA LEU A 60 19.37 -12.02 16.08
C LEU A 60 18.74 -12.76 17.27
N LEU A 61 18.35 -14.02 17.08
CA LEU A 61 17.74 -14.83 18.14
C LEU A 61 18.69 -14.99 19.34
N VAL A 62 19.94 -15.37 19.08
CA VAL A 62 20.95 -15.52 20.13
C VAL A 62 21.25 -14.19 20.82
N ALA A 63 21.31 -13.09 20.06
CA ALA A 63 21.53 -11.76 20.64
C ALA A 63 20.37 -11.29 21.54
N VAL A 64 19.12 -11.56 21.15
CA VAL A 64 17.93 -11.24 21.95
C VAL A 64 17.88 -12.07 23.23
N GLU A 65 18.15 -13.38 23.13
CA GLU A 65 18.22 -14.26 24.30
C GLU A 65 19.31 -13.80 25.26
N GLY A 66 20.52 -13.51 24.77
CA GLY A 66 21.62 -12.98 25.59
C GLY A 66 21.28 -11.64 26.26
N LEU A 67 20.57 -10.74 25.57
CA LEU A 67 20.09 -9.48 26.16
C LEU A 67 18.98 -9.68 27.20
N SER A 68 18.19 -10.75 27.10
CA SER A 68 17.17 -11.06 28.11
C SER A 68 17.80 -11.51 29.43
N GLU A 69 18.95 -12.18 29.36
CA GLU A 69 19.74 -12.56 30.53
C GLU A 69 20.60 -11.40 31.05
N SER A 70 21.12 -10.57 30.15
CA SER A 70 22.04 -9.46 30.45
C SER A 70 21.64 -8.16 29.73
N PRO A 71 20.59 -7.44 30.21
CA PRO A 71 20.03 -6.27 29.51
C PRO A 71 20.97 -5.05 29.43
N GLY A 72 22.09 -5.07 30.16
CA GLY A 72 23.13 -4.04 30.12
C GLY A 72 24.30 -4.34 29.18
N ASP A 73 24.29 -5.48 28.47
CA ASP A 73 25.40 -5.84 27.58
C ASP A 73 25.40 -4.98 26.31
N ALA A 74 26.27 -3.95 26.33
CA ALA A 74 26.43 -3.03 25.21
C ALA A 74 26.98 -3.69 23.94
N ALA A 75 27.71 -4.82 24.05
CA ALA A 75 28.24 -5.52 22.88
C ALA A 75 27.12 -6.29 22.16
N LEU A 76 26.29 -7.03 22.91
CA LEU A 76 25.10 -7.71 22.36
C LEU A 76 24.09 -6.71 21.79
N ALA A 77 23.85 -5.58 22.45
CA ALA A 77 22.96 -4.54 21.92
C ALA A 77 23.48 -3.92 20.60
N ARG A 78 24.80 -3.71 20.48
CA ARG A 78 25.41 -3.27 19.22
C ARG A 78 25.27 -4.33 18.13
N LEU A 79 25.52 -5.59 18.45
CA LEU A 79 25.37 -6.69 17.49
C LEU A 79 23.91 -6.84 17.03
N GLN A 80 22.94 -6.79 17.94
CA GLN A 80 21.52 -6.82 17.62
C GLN A 80 21.15 -5.71 16.61
N ARG A 81 21.63 -4.48 16.86
CA ARG A 81 21.40 -3.36 15.94
C ARG A 81 22.00 -3.61 14.55
N LEU A 82 23.25 -4.06 14.48
CA LEU A 82 23.91 -4.38 13.20
C LEU A 82 23.13 -5.44 12.41
N VAL A 83 22.74 -6.53 13.08
CA VAL A 83 21.95 -7.61 12.47
C VAL A 83 20.61 -7.08 11.93
N LEU A 84 19.93 -6.20 12.68
CA LEU A 84 18.67 -5.59 12.23
C LEU A 84 18.85 -4.65 11.04
N ASP A 85 19.92 -3.84 11.03
CA ASP A 85 20.25 -2.95 9.93
C ASP A 85 20.53 -3.75 8.64
N ASP A 86 21.29 -4.84 8.72
CA ASP A 86 21.58 -5.72 7.58
C ASP A 86 20.32 -6.48 7.09
N MET A 87 19.48 -6.96 8.01
CA MET A 87 18.20 -7.58 7.64
C MET A 87 17.27 -6.60 6.94
N LEU A 88 17.23 -5.34 7.38
CA LEU A 88 16.44 -4.29 6.75
C LEU A 88 16.95 -3.98 5.33
N GLU A 89 18.26 -3.91 5.15
CA GLU A 89 18.86 -3.66 3.84
C GLU A 89 18.68 -4.82 2.87
N ALA A 90 18.77 -6.06 3.35
CA ALA A 90 18.45 -7.25 2.56
C ALA A 90 16.98 -7.23 2.08
N GLU A 91 16.04 -6.86 2.94
CA GLU A 91 14.63 -6.79 2.57
C GLU A 91 14.34 -5.62 1.62
N ARG A 92 15.01 -4.46 1.78
CA ARG A 92 14.95 -3.36 0.81
C ARG A 92 15.42 -3.78 -0.58
N THR A 93 16.54 -4.49 -0.64
CA THR A 93 17.09 -5.02 -1.90
C THR A 93 16.11 -5.99 -2.54
N ARG A 94 15.57 -6.93 -1.77
CA ARG A 94 14.56 -7.89 -2.24
C ARG A 94 13.30 -7.19 -2.78
N LEU A 95 12.81 -6.16 -2.09
CA LEU A 95 11.67 -5.37 -2.53
C LEU A 95 11.97 -4.57 -3.80
N ALA A 96 13.20 -4.04 -3.94
CA ALA A 96 13.64 -3.36 -5.14
C ALA A 96 13.67 -4.31 -6.35
N ASP A 97 14.24 -5.51 -6.19
CA ASP A 97 14.28 -6.54 -7.25
C ASP A 97 12.89 -7.02 -7.65
N THR A 98 12.01 -7.20 -6.66
CA THR A 98 10.60 -7.55 -6.90
C THR A 98 9.88 -6.43 -7.65
N GLY A 99 10.10 -5.18 -7.25
CA GLY A 99 9.56 -3.99 -7.91
C GLY A 99 10.01 -3.88 -9.36
N GLU A 100 11.30 -4.08 -9.63
CA GLU A 100 11.87 -4.06 -10.98
C GLU A 100 11.31 -5.20 -11.84
N THR A 101 11.17 -6.41 -11.29
CA THR A 101 10.57 -7.55 -11.99
C THR A 101 9.12 -7.29 -12.38
N LEU A 102 8.32 -6.71 -11.47
CA LEU A 102 6.94 -6.34 -11.74
C LEU A 102 6.85 -5.21 -12.78
N ARG A 103 7.75 -4.23 -12.71
CA ARG A 103 7.84 -3.15 -13.71
C ARG A 103 8.10 -3.72 -15.11
N ARG A 104 9.12 -4.57 -15.27
CA ARG A 104 9.41 -5.22 -16.57
C ARG A 104 8.24 -6.03 -17.10
N ARG A 105 7.62 -6.88 -16.25
CA ARG A 105 6.41 -7.64 -16.65
C ARG A 105 5.27 -6.72 -17.09
N SER A 106 5.11 -5.56 -16.45
CA SER A 106 4.07 -4.59 -16.84
C SER A 106 4.39 -3.90 -18.17
N GLU A 107 5.66 -3.62 -18.45
CA GLU A 107 6.13 -3.04 -19.71
C GLU A 107 5.98 -4.05 -20.86
N ASP A 108 6.41 -5.29 -20.66
CA ASP A 108 6.22 -6.38 -21.62
C ASP A 108 4.73 -6.58 -21.93
N ARG A 109 3.90 -6.59 -20.89
CA ARG A 109 2.45 -6.71 -21.05
C ARG A 109 1.84 -5.53 -21.81
N ALA A 110 2.34 -4.31 -21.59
CA ALA A 110 1.89 -3.14 -22.32
C ALA A 110 2.24 -3.24 -23.81
N VAL A 111 3.43 -3.75 -24.15
CA VAL A 111 3.85 -4.02 -25.53
C VAL A 111 2.96 -5.08 -26.18
N GLU A 112 2.67 -6.19 -25.49
CA GLU A 112 1.75 -7.23 -25.98
C GLU A 112 0.35 -6.68 -26.27
N VAL A 113 -0.20 -5.87 -25.35
CA VAL A 113 -1.52 -5.24 -25.52
C VAL A 113 -1.51 -4.28 -26.69
N SER A 114 -0.47 -3.45 -26.83
CA SER A 114 -0.33 -2.54 -27.97
C SER A 114 -0.27 -3.29 -29.31
N ASN A 115 0.54 -4.36 -29.38
CA ASN A 115 0.65 -5.20 -30.58
C ASN A 115 -0.68 -5.86 -30.94
N ALA A 116 -1.43 -6.34 -29.96
CA ALA A 116 -2.75 -6.90 -30.21
C ALA A 116 -3.75 -5.87 -30.74
N LEU A 117 -3.73 -4.64 -30.23
CA LEU A 117 -4.58 -3.56 -30.74
C LEU A 117 -4.26 -3.25 -32.21
N ASP A 118 -2.98 -3.19 -32.58
CA ASP A 118 -2.57 -3.03 -33.98
C ASP A 118 -3.07 -4.19 -34.86
N LYS A 119 -2.90 -5.43 -34.40
CA LYS A 119 -3.39 -6.62 -35.10
C LYS A 119 -4.91 -6.63 -35.25
N CYS A 120 -5.67 -6.22 -34.23
CA CYS A 120 -7.12 -6.02 -34.34
C CYS A 120 -7.46 -4.98 -35.42
N ARG A 121 -6.73 -3.85 -35.46
CA ARG A 121 -6.96 -2.78 -36.45
C ARG A 121 -6.69 -3.28 -37.87
N ARG A 122 -5.56 -3.96 -38.08
CA ARG A 122 -5.20 -4.58 -39.36
C ARG A 122 -6.19 -5.67 -39.77
N GLY A 123 -6.69 -6.47 -38.82
CA GLY A 123 -7.70 -7.49 -39.06
C GLY A 123 -9.02 -6.88 -39.56
N ASN A 124 -9.43 -5.75 -38.98
CA ASN A 124 -10.60 -5.00 -39.45
C ASN A 124 -10.40 -4.45 -40.87
N LEU A 125 -9.20 -3.90 -41.17
CA LEU A 125 -8.88 -3.39 -42.51
C LEU A 125 -8.88 -4.52 -43.55
N ALA A 126 -8.23 -5.65 -43.26
CA ALA A 126 -8.21 -6.83 -44.13
C ALA A 126 -9.62 -7.36 -44.39
N ALA A 127 -10.44 -7.50 -43.33
CA ALA A 127 -11.83 -7.94 -43.47
C ALA A 127 -12.67 -6.99 -44.33
N SER A 128 -12.44 -5.68 -44.20
CA SER A 128 -13.14 -4.65 -44.98
C SER A 128 -12.70 -4.65 -46.46
N ALA A 129 -11.44 -4.99 -46.72
CA ALA A 129 -10.90 -5.16 -48.07
C ALA A 129 -11.33 -6.49 -48.74
N GLY A 130 -12.05 -7.36 -48.02
CA GLY A 130 -12.45 -8.68 -48.52
C GLY A 130 -11.39 -9.78 -48.32
N ASP A 131 -10.22 -9.46 -47.77
CA ASP A 131 -9.16 -10.41 -47.44
C ASP A 131 -9.46 -11.14 -46.12
N ARG A 132 -10.33 -12.15 -46.21
CA ARG A 132 -10.84 -12.90 -45.06
C ARG A 132 -9.81 -13.83 -44.43
N GLU A 133 -8.91 -14.39 -45.23
CA GLU A 133 -7.87 -15.30 -44.74
C GLU A 133 -6.87 -14.52 -43.90
N TRP A 134 -6.40 -13.37 -44.40
CA TRP A 134 -5.50 -12.53 -43.62
C TRP A 134 -6.14 -11.96 -42.37
N ALA A 135 -7.40 -11.51 -42.46
CA ALA A 135 -8.16 -11.09 -41.29
C ALA A 135 -8.28 -12.20 -40.23
N ARG A 136 -8.53 -13.45 -40.65
CA ARG A 136 -8.59 -14.61 -39.75
C ARG A 136 -7.25 -14.83 -39.06
N THR A 137 -6.14 -14.82 -39.80
CA THR A 137 -4.78 -14.97 -39.25
C THR A 137 -4.49 -13.93 -38.17
N LEU A 138 -4.85 -12.66 -38.42
CA LEU A 138 -4.64 -11.58 -37.46
C LEU A 138 -5.48 -11.73 -36.19
N TYR A 139 -6.76 -12.12 -36.31
CA TYR A 139 -7.60 -12.35 -35.12
C TYR A 139 -7.22 -13.61 -34.35
N THR A 140 -6.80 -14.68 -35.04
CA THR A 140 -6.26 -15.88 -34.38
C THR A 140 -5.02 -15.56 -33.57
N TRP A 141 -4.10 -14.76 -34.12
CA TRP A 141 -2.94 -14.28 -33.37
C TRP A 141 -3.37 -13.53 -32.09
N VAL A 142 -4.34 -12.62 -32.17
CA VAL A 142 -4.82 -11.89 -30.99
C VAL A 142 -5.47 -12.83 -29.96
N ARG A 143 -6.20 -13.86 -30.39
CA ARG A 143 -6.77 -14.89 -29.51
C ARG A 143 -5.68 -15.64 -28.75
N ASP A 144 -4.62 -16.02 -29.46
CA ASP A 144 -3.56 -16.87 -28.91
C ASP A 144 -2.63 -16.07 -27.97
N THR A 145 -2.37 -14.79 -28.28
CA THR A 145 -1.54 -13.91 -27.42
C THR A 145 -2.34 -13.27 -26.27
N LEU A 146 -3.60 -12.88 -26.51
CA LEU A 146 -4.47 -12.21 -25.53
C LEU A 146 -5.88 -12.82 -25.54
N PRO A 147 -6.09 -14.00 -24.92
CA PRO A 147 -7.37 -14.71 -24.96
C PRO A 147 -8.54 -13.89 -24.38
N ASN A 148 -8.25 -12.98 -23.44
CA ASN A 148 -9.25 -12.12 -22.83
C ASN A 148 -9.55 -10.83 -23.63
N HIS A 149 -8.85 -10.57 -24.74
CA HIS A 149 -9.08 -9.36 -25.53
C HIS A 149 -10.38 -9.51 -26.36
N PRO A 150 -11.37 -8.62 -26.24
CA PRO A 150 -12.69 -8.84 -26.85
C PRO A 150 -12.69 -8.80 -28.39
N CYS A 151 -11.70 -8.14 -29.00
CA CYS A 151 -11.71 -7.90 -30.46
C CYS A 151 -11.66 -9.18 -31.29
N TRP A 152 -10.91 -10.21 -30.86
CA TRP A 152 -10.71 -11.40 -31.69
C TRP A 152 -12.00 -12.20 -31.80
N ARG A 153 -12.78 -12.26 -30.71
CA ARG A 153 -14.06 -12.97 -30.66
C ARG A 153 -15.09 -12.30 -31.59
N ILE A 154 -15.15 -10.97 -31.57
CA ILE A 154 -16.01 -10.19 -32.47
C ILE A 154 -15.53 -10.35 -33.93
N GLY A 155 -14.23 -10.21 -34.17
CA GLY A 155 -13.61 -10.31 -35.49
C GLY A 155 -13.84 -11.67 -36.15
N LEU A 156 -13.57 -12.76 -35.42
CA LEU A 156 -13.79 -14.12 -35.93
C LEU A 156 -15.27 -14.45 -36.13
N ALA A 157 -16.16 -13.96 -35.26
CA ALA A 157 -17.61 -14.13 -35.46
C ALA A 157 -18.08 -13.45 -36.76
N ASN A 158 -17.67 -12.20 -36.99
CA ASN A 158 -18.00 -11.47 -38.22
C ASN A 158 -17.47 -12.15 -39.49
N LEU A 159 -16.33 -12.84 -39.40
CA LEU A 159 -15.78 -13.60 -40.54
C LEU A 159 -16.56 -14.89 -40.83
N LYS A 160 -17.09 -15.58 -39.80
CA LYS A 160 -17.92 -16.80 -39.98
C LYS A 160 -19.23 -16.47 -40.69
N ASP A 161 -19.89 -15.39 -40.28
CA ASP A 161 -21.16 -14.94 -40.89
C ASP A 161 -20.97 -14.54 -42.37
N ALA A 162 -19.78 -14.04 -42.73
CA ALA A 162 -19.46 -13.65 -44.10
C ALA A 162 -19.24 -14.84 -45.06
N THR A 163 -18.93 -16.02 -44.53
CA THR A 163 -18.72 -17.26 -45.32
C THR A 163 -19.98 -18.08 -45.52
N ALA A 164 -21.09 -17.75 -44.85
CA ALA A 164 -22.37 -18.41 -45.09
C ALA A 164 -22.83 -18.18 -46.54
N PRO A 165 -23.35 -19.22 -47.24
CA PRO A 165 -23.90 -19.08 -48.57
C PRO A 165 -25.00 -18.00 -48.59
N PRO A 166 -25.17 -17.29 -49.72
CA PRO A 166 -26.05 -16.12 -49.77
C PRO A 166 -27.49 -16.41 -49.36
N ASP A 167 -27.95 -17.66 -49.54
CA ASP A 167 -29.32 -18.10 -49.26
C ASP A 167 -29.49 -18.72 -47.87
N SER A 168 -28.48 -18.65 -47.00
CA SER A 168 -28.62 -19.16 -45.63
C SER A 168 -29.65 -18.32 -44.85
N PRO A 169 -30.70 -18.92 -44.26
CA PRO A 169 -31.74 -18.20 -43.51
C PRO A 169 -31.20 -17.49 -42.26
N HIS A 170 -29.97 -17.83 -41.85
CA HIS A 170 -29.27 -17.19 -40.73
C HIS A 170 -28.33 -16.07 -41.13
N ARG A 171 -28.22 -15.74 -42.43
CA ARG A 171 -27.36 -14.64 -42.89
C ARG A 171 -27.96 -13.32 -42.43
N PRO A 172 -27.33 -12.57 -41.50
CA PRO A 172 -27.84 -11.26 -41.13
C PRO A 172 -27.86 -10.39 -42.38
N SER A 173 -29.03 -9.86 -42.72
CA SER A 173 -29.22 -8.95 -43.86
C SER A 173 -28.10 -7.91 -43.90
N ALA A 174 -27.56 -7.61 -45.08
CA ALA A 174 -26.46 -6.66 -45.26
C ALA A 174 -26.75 -5.27 -44.63
N SER A 175 -28.03 -4.92 -44.42
CA SER A 175 -28.47 -3.71 -43.74
C SER A 175 -28.38 -3.77 -42.20
N ARG A 176 -28.26 -4.97 -41.61
CA ARG A 176 -28.01 -5.23 -40.18
C ARG A 176 -26.53 -5.35 -39.84
N ARG A 177 -25.62 -5.35 -40.83
CA ARG A 177 -24.18 -5.22 -40.57
C ARG A 177 -23.97 -3.96 -39.76
N PHE A 178 -23.33 -4.17 -38.61
CA PHE A 178 -22.98 -3.19 -37.59
C PHE A 178 -22.68 -1.82 -38.22
N LYS A 179 -23.70 -0.95 -38.35
CA LYS A 179 -23.44 0.47 -38.57
C LYS A 179 -22.69 0.85 -37.31
N PRO A 180 -21.41 1.27 -37.38
CA PRO A 180 -20.72 1.76 -36.20
C PRO A 180 -21.63 2.85 -35.66
N ARG A 181 -22.24 2.58 -34.51
CA ARG A 181 -23.12 3.52 -33.84
C ARG A 181 -22.21 4.71 -33.60
N LYS A 182 -22.31 5.74 -34.46
CA LYS A 182 -21.55 7.00 -34.32
C LYS A 182 -21.71 7.33 -32.86
N SER A 183 -20.60 7.27 -32.16
CA SER A 183 -20.54 7.18 -30.74
C SER A 183 -21.25 8.40 -30.15
N GLN A 184 -22.47 8.19 -29.68
CA GLN A 184 -23.03 8.88 -28.53
C GLN A 184 -22.21 8.49 -27.29
N LEU A 185 -20.91 8.79 -27.33
CA LEU A 185 -20.01 8.83 -26.17
C LEU A 185 -20.02 10.24 -25.57
N ASN A 186 -21.12 10.98 -25.74
CA ASN A 186 -21.43 12.11 -24.88
C ASN A 186 -22.39 11.62 -23.79
N SER A 187 -21.88 11.63 -22.56
CA SER A 187 -22.63 11.95 -21.34
C SER A 187 -23.94 11.18 -21.09
N ARG A 188 -23.84 9.88 -20.77
CA ARG A 188 -24.84 9.26 -19.87
C ARG A 188 -24.34 9.32 -18.43
N ARG A 189 -24.69 10.44 -17.80
CA ARG A 189 -24.83 10.63 -16.35
C ARG A 189 -25.81 9.55 -15.84
N PRO A 190 -25.49 8.78 -14.78
CA PRO A 190 -26.47 7.88 -14.19
C PRO A 190 -27.52 8.74 -13.48
N GLU A 191 -28.71 8.82 -14.06
CA GLU A 191 -29.90 9.27 -13.34
C GLU A 191 -30.27 8.19 -12.33
N SER A 192 -30.14 8.56 -11.06
CA SER A 192 -30.64 7.84 -9.92
C SER A 192 -32.17 7.84 -9.95
N SER A 193 -32.78 6.72 -10.34
CA SER A 193 -34.19 6.47 -10.09
C SER A 193 -34.39 6.12 -8.61
N HIS A 194 -34.97 7.06 -7.86
CA HIS A 194 -35.72 6.78 -6.64
C HIS A 194 -37.03 6.08 -6.99
N GLY A 195 -37.48 5.15 -6.14
CA GLY A 195 -38.88 4.72 -6.11
C GLY A 195 -39.07 3.25 -5.75
N GLY A 196 -39.02 2.93 -4.45
CA GLY A 196 -39.31 1.59 -3.94
C GLY A 196 -39.64 1.62 -2.46
N SER A 197 -40.78 2.23 -2.14
CA SER A 197 -41.36 2.29 -0.79
C SER A 197 -41.92 0.92 -0.38
N SER A 198 -41.54 0.43 0.80
CA SER A 198 -42.51 -0.15 1.76
C SER A 198 -41.88 -0.44 3.13
N PRO A 199 -42.71 -0.49 4.19
CA PRO A 199 -42.32 0.00 5.51
C PRO A 199 -42.27 -1.10 6.58
N ARG A 200 -41.90 -0.67 7.79
CA ARG A 200 -42.34 -1.15 9.11
C ARG A 200 -41.51 -2.23 9.84
N HIS A 201 -41.02 -1.76 11.00
CA HIS A 201 -40.81 -2.41 12.29
C HIS A 201 -39.63 -3.39 12.46
N ALA A 202 -38.63 -2.97 13.25
CA ALA A 202 -38.48 -3.47 14.63
C ALA A 202 -37.43 -2.64 15.39
N ALA A 203 -37.71 -2.43 16.68
CA ALA A 203 -36.98 -1.57 17.59
C ALA A 203 -35.51 -1.98 17.76
N VAL A 204 -34.59 -1.05 17.49
CA VAL A 204 -33.20 -1.13 17.96
C VAL A 204 -32.92 0.11 18.80
N ARG A 205 -32.54 -0.16 20.05
CA ARG A 205 -32.26 0.79 21.11
C ARG A 205 -31.36 1.93 20.63
N GLN A 206 -31.81 3.16 20.82
CA GLN A 206 -31.00 4.36 20.72
C GLN A 206 -29.88 4.30 21.76
N ILE A 207 -28.65 4.04 21.31
CA ILE A 207 -27.45 4.42 22.04
C ILE A 207 -27.01 5.73 21.41
N SER A 208 -27.32 6.84 22.08
CA SER A 208 -26.87 8.17 21.70
C SER A 208 -25.35 8.17 21.51
N PRO A 209 -24.81 8.60 20.36
CA PRO A 209 -23.39 8.84 20.26
C PRO A 209 -23.05 10.05 21.14
N VAL A 210 -22.20 9.83 22.15
CA VAL A 210 -21.51 10.90 22.87
C VAL A 210 -20.79 11.73 21.82
N SER A 211 -21.33 12.92 21.55
CA SER A 211 -20.74 13.90 20.66
C SER A 211 -19.57 14.51 21.41
N GLU A 212 -18.40 13.89 21.32
CA GLU A 212 -17.17 14.57 21.73
C GLU A 212 -17.02 15.82 20.84
N PRO A 213 -16.88 17.02 21.42
CA PRO A 213 -16.61 18.21 20.64
C PRO A 213 -15.26 18.00 19.94
N VAL A 214 -15.29 17.89 18.62
CA VAL A 214 -14.09 18.01 17.78
C VAL A 214 -13.57 19.42 18.02
N GLN A 215 -12.67 19.57 18.98
CA GLN A 215 -11.91 20.79 19.18
C GLN A 215 -11.13 21.04 17.89
N GLU A 216 -11.60 22.00 17.09
CA GLU A 216 -10.75 22.57 16.04
C GLU A 216 -9.48 23.09 16.72
N PRO A 217 -8.30 22.55 16.39
CA PRO A 217 -7.07 23.01 17.00
C PRO A 217 -6.89 24.50 16.68
N ARG A 218 -6.91 25.33 17.73
CA ARG A 218 -6.63 26.76 17.67
C ARG A 218 -5.33 26.96 16.90
N ALA A 219 -5.38 27.78 15.86
CA ALA A 219 -4.25 28.02 14.96
C ALA A 219 -3.05 28.58 15.75
N PRO A 220 -1.92 27.87 15.82
CA PRO A 220 -0.72 28.43 16.43
C PRO A 220 -0.13 29.51 15.53
N ALA A 221 0.39 30.57 16.15
CA ALA A 221 1.06 31.68 15.51
C ALA A 221 2.22 31.21 14.62
N SER A 222 2.20 31.60 13.35
CA SER A 222 3.26 31.54 12.32
C SER A 222 4.38 30.51 12.59
N HIS A 223 4.02 29.22 12.60
CA HIS A 223 5.03 28.16 12.64
C HIS A 223 5.76 28.12 11.29
N GLY A 224 7.10 28.14 11.36
CA GLY A 224 7.96 27.97 10.20
C GLY A 224 7.59 26.73 9.40
N ARG A 225 7.82 26.77 8.09
CA ARG A 225 7.57 25.63 7.21
C ARG A 225 8.29 24.40 7.74
N ASP A 226 7.53 23.35 8.09
CA ASP A 226 8.07 22.04 8.46
C ASP A 226 7.70 21.04 7.35
N PRO A 227 8.56 20.85 6.34
CA PRO A 227 8.28 19.95 5.24
C PRO A 227 8.17 18.48 5.69
N ALA A 228 8.84 18.09 6.77
CA ALA A 228 8.77 16.73 7.29
C ALA A 228 7.42 16.47 7.97
N ALA A 229 6.92 17.41 8.77
CA ALA A 229 5.57 17.32 9.33
C ALA A 229 4.49 17.38 8.24
N ALA A 230 4.67 18.23 7.23
CA ALA A 230 3.77 18.29 6.08
C ALA A 230 3.71 16.93 5.33
N HIS A 231 4.87 16.29 5.12
CA HIS A 231 4.93 14.99 4.46
C HIS A 231 4.25 13.88 5.28
N ARG A 232 4.44 13.85 6.61
CA ARG A 232 3.72 12.91 7.49
C ARG A 232 2.21 13.09 7.43
N ALA A 233 1.73 14.34 7.46
CA ALA A 233 0.31 14.65 7.32
C ALA A 233 -0.24 14.24 5.94
N TYR A 234 0.54 14.39 4.88
CA TYR A 234 0.19 13.92 3.54
C TYR A 234 0.03 12.39 3.47
N LEU A 235 0.98 11.62 4.03
CA LEU A 235 0.91 10.15 4.06
C LEU A 235 -0.29 9.66 4.86
N SER A 236 -0.58 10.29 6.01
CA SER A 236 -1.80 10.00 6.79
C SER A 236 -3.07 10.25 5.97
N GLY A 237 -3.16 11.39 5.30
CA GLY A 237 -4.31 11.72 4.44
C GLY A 237 -4.48 10.79 3.24
N LEU A 238 -3.36 10.34 2.64
CA LEU A 238 -3.38 9.37 1.55
C LEU A 238 -3.90 8.01 2.03
N SER A 239 -3.48 7.54 3.21
CA SER A 239 -3.99 6.30 3.80
C SER A 239 -5.50 6.37 4.02
N ASP A 240 -6.01 7.45 4.61
CA ASP A 240 -7.47 7.63 4.80
C ASP A 240 -8.25 7.69 3.49
N TYR A 241 -7.67 8.30 2.45
CA TYR A 241 -8.27 8.37 1.12
C TYR A 241 -8.44 6.97 0.51
N LEU A 242 -7.40 6.13 0.58
CA LEU A 242 -7.43 4.76 0.05
C LEU A 242 -8.45 3.86 0.77
N HIS A 243 -8.72 4.12 2.05
CA HIS A 243 -9.73 3.39 2.83
C HIS A 243 -11.14 4.01 2.73
N GLY A 244 -11.38 4.95 1.82
CA GLY A 244 -12.68 5.60 1.62
C GLY A 244 -13.09 6.57 2.74
N ARG A 245 -12.21 6.86 3.71
CA ARG A 245 -12.46 7.78 4.83
C ARG A 245 -12.24 9.24 4.41
N LYS A 246 -13.03 9.70 3.41
CA LYS A 246 -12.83 10.99 2.72
C LYS A 246 -12.79 12.21 3.65
N VAL A 247 -13.59 12.22 4.72
CA VAL A 247 -13.63 13.34 5.69
C VAL A 247 -12.30 13.46 6.44
N ARG A 248 -11.75 12.34 6.94
CA ARG A 248 -10.46 12.31 7.63
C ARG A 248 -9.31 12.64 6.68
N ALA A 249 -9.33 12.04 5.48
CA ALA A 249 -8.36 12.34 4.43
C ALA A 249 -8.27 13.84 4.14
N ARG A 250 -9.42 14.53 4.00
CA ARG A 250 -9.47 15.97 3.76
C ARG A 250 -8.87 16.79 4.90
N ALA A 251 -9.07 16.38 6.16
CA ALA A 251 -8.50 17.06 7.32
C ALA A 251 -6.97 16.95 7.33
N SER A 252 -6.42 15.74 7.18
CA SER A 252 -4.97 15.51 7.16
C SER A 252 -4.28 16.20 5.98
N LEU A 253 -4.89 16.20 4.79
CA LEU A 253 -4.34 16.89 3.62
C LEU A 253 -4.37 18.43 3.78
N LYS A 254 -5.41 18.99 4.45
CA LYS A 254 -5.42 20.42 4.79
C LYS A 254 -4.29 20.77 5.76
N ALA A 255 -4.01 19.90 6.74
CA ALA A 255 -2.89 20.08 7.65
C ALA A 255 -1.55 20.08 6.89
N ALA A 256 -1.37 19.16 5.94
CA ALA A 256 -0.16 19.11 5.10
C ALA A 256 0.06 20.43 4.32
N VAL A 257 -0.97 20.98 3.68
CA VAL A 257 -0.88 22.25 2.93
C VAL A 257 -0.70 23.47 3.85
N ARG A 258 -1.25 23.44 5.07
CA ARG A 258 -1.00 24.51 6.07
C ARG A 258 0.46 24.53 6.52
N LEU A 259 1.06 23.36 6.73
CA LEU A 259 2.46 23.21 7.15
C LEU A 259 3.44 23.54 6.01
N ASP A 260 3.11 23.12 4.79
CA ASP A 260 3.86 23.44 3.57
C ASP A 260 2.90 23.81 2.43
N PRO A 261 2.67 25.11 2.19
CA PRO A 261 1.84 25.57 1.07
C PRO A 261 2.35 25.15 -0.32
N SER A 262 3.63 24.79 -0.44
CA SER A 262 4.25 24.34 -1.69
C SER A 262 4.07 22.85 -1.98
N HIS A 263 3.45 22.09 -1.06
CA HIS A 263 3.28 20.63 -1.18
C HIS A 263 2.24 20.24 -2.26
N ALA A 264 2.66 20.32 -3.54
CA ALA A 264 1.81 20.19 -4.73
C ALA A 264 0.93 18.92 -4.73
N ARG A 265 1.45 17.79 -4.23
CA ARG A 265 0.71 16.52 -4.17
C ARG A 265 -0.53 16.60 -3.25
N ALA A 266 -0.40 17.23 -2.08
CA ALA A 266 -1.49 17.36 -1.11
C ALA A 266 -2.57 18.32 -1.65
N ALA A 267 -2.14 19.44 -2.24
CA ALA A 267 -3.04 20.40 -2.88
C ALA A 267 -3.84 19.79 -4.04
N ASN A 268 -3.19 18.99 -4.90
CA ASN A 268 -3.86 18.31 -6.01
C ASN A 268 -4.88 17.26 -5.53
N LEU A 269 -4.54 16.49 -4.49
CA LEU A 269 -5.46 15.48 -3.94
C LEU A 269 -6.68 16.14 -3.27
N LEU A 270 -6.49 17.27 -2.58
CA LEU A 270 -7.60 18.08 -2.05
C LEU A 270 -8.54 18.60 -3.15
N LYS A 271 -8.00 19.07 -4.28
CA LYS A 271 -8.81 19.52 -5.42
C LYS A 271 -9.67 18.39 -5.98
N ARG A 272 -9.15 17.17 -6.07
CA ARG A 272 -9.90 15.97 -6.52
C ARG A 272 -11.02 15.63 -5.54
N LEU A 273 -10.72 15.54 -4.25
CA LEU A 273 -11.71 15.30 -3.19
C LEU A 273 -12.84 16.34 -3.17
N GLY A 274 -12.53 17.60 -3.50
CA GLY A 274 -13.53 18.67 -3.59
C GLY A 274 -14.50 18.54 -4.76
N ARG A 275 -14.10 17.87 -5.85
CA ARG A 275 -14.97 17.63 -7.02
C ARG A 275 -15.93 16.47 -6.80
N GLU A 276 -15.51 15.46 -6.05
CA GLU A 276 -16.34 14.27 -5.76
C GLU A 276 -17.46 14.52 -4.75
N GLY A 277 -17.41 15.62 -4.00
CA GLY A 277 -18.37 15.94 -2.94
C GLY A 277 -19.51 16.88 -3.36
N LYS A 278 -19.60 17.27 -4.63
CA LYS A 278 -20.78 17.99 -5.14
C LYS A 278 -21.81 16.96 -5.63
N PRO A 279 -22.95 16.79 -4.93
CA PRO A 279 -24.04 15.96 -5.43
C PRO A 279 -24.59 16.49 -6.75
#